data_AF-A0A7X2ITY9-F1
#
_entry.id   AF-A0A7X2ITY9-F1
#
_cell.length_a   1.000
_cell.length_b   1.000
_cell.length_c   1.000
_cell.angle_alpha   90.00
_cell.angle_beta   90.00
_cell.angle_gamma   90.00
#
_symmetry.space_group_name_H-M   'P 1'
#
loop_
_entity.id
_entity.type
_entity.pdbx_description
1 polymer ?
#
loop_
_entity_poly.entity_id
_entity_poly.type
_entity_poly.pdbx_seq_one_letter_code
_entity_poly.pdbx_strand_id
1 'polypeptide(L)'
;MIIMRYQPMPSSRPPPFFELHVSRGLARAAQLYPHAMPAPRWRVRMRYYIESMLLAENLLPDNTSIAMLLERYIQFSRSIASGKPVVIKKNCTQSLMFDAFSVQSEMHVDNPDELILGYTQSMMGALLLQPDPRHIGMIGLGGGSLLKFCHRHLPEAAISVAEIDPEVIALRDQFHIPDGSERLAVHCIDGAEFVRHADRLFDLLMVDGFDRGGQPAQLCSRAFYADCHRSLAPGGVMVVNLLGDNMEETQEYIARMRASFGAAVLAVDAVDSQNRIVFACKDGLPALDDTALWRRVDSLDMLHPVALGAVARALQFTLKMVAGSRGLPLQPGRFGLDEELAG
;
A
#
# COMPACT_ATOMS: atom_id res chain seq x y z
N MET A 1 4.28 -0.64 -2.73
CA MET A 1 4.38 0.11 -4.01
C MET A 1 3.11 0.92 -4.22
N ILE A 2 3.10 2.17 -3.78
CA ILE A 2 2.05 3.09 -4.21
C ILE A 2 2.48 3.53 -5.60
N ILE A 3 1.81 3.04 -6.63
CA ILE A 3 1.84 3.72 -7.92
C ILE A 3 1.02 4.99 -7.71
N MET A 4 1.64 6.01 -7.11
CA MET A 4 1.21 7.35 -7.43
C MET A 4 1.52 7.49 -8.91
N ARG A 5 0.51 7.27 -9.76
CA ARG A 5 0.36 8.22 -10.85
C ARG A 5 0.44 9.54 -10.14
N TYR A 6 1.51 10.30 -10.36
CA TYR A 6 1.65 11.63 -9.83
C TYR A 6 0.39 12.37 -10.28
N GLN A 7 -0.65 12.35 -9.46
CA GLN A 7 -1.86 13.05 -9.76
C GLN A 7 -1.43 14.48 -9.53
N PRO A 8 -1.43 15.32 -10.58
CA PRO A 8 -1.05 16.70 -10.39
C PRO A 8 -1.93 17.24 -9.26
N MET A 9 -1.28 17.88 -8.28
CA MET A 9 -1.96 18.63 -7.23
C MET A 9 -3.12 19.42 -7.88
N PRO A 10 -4.36 19.34 -7.37
CA PRO A 10 -5.48 20.07 -7.93
C PRO A 10 -5.34 21.55 -7.62
N SER A 11 -4.42 22.27 -8.28
CA SER A 11 -4.36 23.73 -8.19
C SER A 11 -3.65 24.45 -9.34
N SER A 12 -2.87 23.79 -10.20
CA SER A 12 -2.31 24.43 -11.40
C SER A 12 -2.68 23.64 -12.66
N ARG A 13 -3.67 24.14 -13.42
CA ARG A 13 -3.85 23.67 -14.80
C ARG A 13 -2.52 23.90 -15.55
N PRO A 14 -2.01 22.90 -16.28
CA PRO A 14 -0.80 23.08 -17.06
C PRO A 14 -0.99 24.25 -18.05
N PRO A 15 0.05 25.08 -18.28
CA PRO A 15 -0.06 26.19 -19.20
C PRO A 15 -0.35 25.70 -20.64
N PRO A 16 -0.89 26.54 -21.53
CA PRO A 16 -1.11 26.17 -22.91
C PRO A 16 0.16 25.59 -23.56
N PHE A 17 -0.01 24.53 -24.35
CA PHE A 17 1.09 23.84 -25.05
C PHE A 17 2.18 23.25 -24.11
N PHE A 18 1.90 23.03 -22.83
CA PHE A 18 2.84 22.49 -21.85
C PHE A 18 3.60 21.24 -22.34
N GLU A 19 2.87 20.20 -22.76
CA GLU A 19 3.46 18.94 -23.24
C GLU A 19 4.36 19.15 -24.47
N LEU A 20 4.00 20.10 -25.34
CA LEU A 20 4.79 20.45 -26.53
C LEU A 20 6.10 21.13 -26.14
N HIS A 21 6.06 22.06 -25.17
CA HIS A 21 7.25 22.71 -24.64
C HIS A 21 8.20 21.70 -23.99
N VAL A 22 7.67 20.81 -23.15
CA VAL A 22 8.46 19.75 -22.52
C VAL A 22 9.08 18.82 -23.58
N SER A 23 8.29 18.38 -24.56
CA SER A 23 8.78 17.51 -25.64
C SER A 23 9.88 18.17 -26.47
N ARG A 24 9.75 19.45 -26.80
CA ARG A 24 10.78 20.22 -27.53
C ARG A 24 12.04 20.43 -26.70
N GLY A 25 11.88 20.78 -25.42
CA GLY A 25 13.01 20.95 -24.50
C GLY A 25 13.79 19.65 -24.32
N LEU A 26 13.09 18.52 -24.16
CA LEU A 26 13.71 17.19 -24.10
C LEU A 26 14.41 16.80 -25.40
N ALA A 27 13.82 17.08 -26.55
CA ALA A 27 14.47 16.83 -27.84
C ALA A 27 15.77 17.64 -27.97
N ARG A 28 15.77 18.89 -27.51
CA ARG A 28 16.97 19.75 -27.50
C ARG A 28 18.02 19.26 -26.50
N ALA A 29 17.61 18.87 -25.29
CA ALA A 29 18.50 18.27 -24.31
C ALA A 29 19.13 16.97 -24.84
N ALA A 30 18.40 16.18 -25.63
CA ALA A 30 18.90 14.94 -26.21
C ALA A 30 19.98 15.19 -27.28
N GLN A 31 19.92 16.33 -27.96
CA GLN A 31 20.96 16.76 -28.91
C GLN A 31 22.21 17.27 -28.18
N LEU A 32 22.03 18.02 -27.08
CA LEU A 32 23.13 18.62 -26.32
C LEU A 32 23.85 17.59 -25.42
N TYR A 33 23.10 16.66 -24.85
CA TYR A 33 23.59 15.68 -23.87
C TYR A 33 23.14 14.26 -24.24
N PRO A 34 23.58 13.70 -25.37
CA PRO A 34 23.12 12.38 -25.84
C PRO A 34 23.45 11.26 -24.84
N HIS A 35 24.57 11.37 -24.13
CA HIS A 35 24.99 10.40 -23.10
C HIS A 35 24.16 10.44 -21.81
N ALA A 36 23.44 11.54 -21.60
CA ALA A 36 22.57 11.75 -20.45
C ALA A 36 21.17 11.11 -20.67
N MET A 37 20.83 10.79 -21.92
CA MET A 37 19.51 10.28 -22.26
C MET A 37 19.36 8.79 -21.95
N PRO A 38 18.27 8.38 -21.27
CA PRO A 38 18.04 6.97 -21.01
C PRO A 38 17.66 6.22 -22.29
N ALA A 39 17.76 4.89 -22.23
CA ALA A 39 17.36 4.00 -23.32
C ALA A 39 15.92 4.30 -23.77
N PRO A 40 15.57 4.12 -25.07
CA PRO A 40 14.27 4.51 -25.61
C PRO A 40 13.05 4.06 -24.79
N ARG A 41 13.08 2.83 -24.28
CA ARG A 41 12.02 2.26 -23.42
C ARG A 41 11.72 3.07 -22.14
N TRP A 42 12.68 3.87 -21.67
CA TRP A 42 12.56 4.67 -20.45
C TRP A 42 12.29 6.16 -20.73
N ARG A 43 12.36 6.62 -21.99
CA ARG A 43 12.19 8.04 -22.33
C ARG A 43 10.78 8.56 -22.05
N VAL A 44 9.76 7.72 -22.26
CA VAL A 44 8.37 8.06 -21.93
C VAL A 44 8.23 8.29 -20.42
N ARG A 45 8.81 7.41 -19.62
CA ARG A 45 8.77 7.54 -18.16
C ARG A 45 9.55 8.77 -17.67
N MET A 46 10.74 9.03 -18.22
CA MET A 46 11.52 10.25 -17.95
C MET A 46 10.71 11.53 -18.26
N ARG A 47 9.97 11.55 -19.38
CA ARG A 47 9.11 12.69 -19.73
C ARG A 47 8.05 12.91 -18.66
N TYR A 48 7.34 11.85 -18.24
CA TYR A 48 6.33 11.97 -17.19
C TYR A 48 6.92 12.48 -15.88
N TYR A 49 8.10 12.01 -15.47
CA TYR A 49 8.80 12.56 -14.29
C TYR A 49 9.01 14.07 -14.41
N ILE A 50 9.52 14.55 -15.54
CA ILE A 50 9.78 15.97 -15.77
C ILE A 50 8.48 16.78 -15.78
N GLU A 51 7.46 16.31 -16.50
CA GLU A 51 6.13 16.94 -16.51
C GLU A 51 5.55 17.07 -15.09
N SER A 52 5.62 15.99 -14.31
CA SER A 52 5.16 15.96 -12.92
C SER A 52 5.95 16.93 -12.04
N MET A 53 7.28 16.97 -12.13
CA MET A 53 8.11 17.85 -11.31
C MET A 53 7.94 19.33 -11.67
N LEU A 54 7.78 19.66 -12.95
CA LEU A 54 7.49 21.04 -13.37
C LEU A 54 6.21 21.55 -12.74
N LEU A 55 5.15 20.75 -12.74
CA LEU A 55 3.88 21.10 -12.09
C LEU A 55 4.02 21.15 -10.56
N ALA A 56 4.68 20.15 -9.98
CA ALA A 56 4.79 19.99 -8.53
C ALA A 56 5.71 21.00 -7.84
N GLU A 57 6.64 21.60 -8.58
CA GLU A 57 7.56 22.64 -8.10
C GLU A 57 7.20 24.02 -8.69
N ASN A 58 6.09 24.14 -9.42
CA ASN A 58 5.63 25.35 -10.08
C ASN A 58 6.73 26.01 -10.96
N LEU A 59 7.47 25.18 -11.69
CA LEU A 59 8.57 25.58 -12.58
C LEU A 59 8.05 25.81 -14.00
N LEU A 60 8.67 26.75 -14.73
CA LEU A 60 8.37 26.99 -16.14
C LEU A 60 8.89 25.82 -17.00
N PRO A 61 8.17 25.40 -18.06
CA PRO A 61 8.63 24.35 -18.97
C PRO A 61 9.68 24.87 -19.97
N ASP A 62 10.70 25.57 -19.47
CA ASP A 62 11.82 26.11 -20.24
C ASP A 62 13.04 25.17 -20.26
N ASN A 63 14.03 25.48 -21.09
CA ASN A 63 15.21 24.63 -21.26
C ASN A 63 16.02 24.49 -19.96
N THR A 64 16.05 25.53 -19.12
CA THR A 64 16.82 25.54 -17.87
C THR A 64 16.20 24.58 -16.87
N SER A 65 14.90 24.68 -16.66
CA SER A 65 14.14 23.84 -15.74
C SER A 65 14.14 22.38 -16.21
N ILE A 66 13.97 22.14 -17.52
CA ILE A 66 14.02 20.79 -18.10
C ILE A 66 15.42 20.18 -17.95
N ALA A 67 16.50 20.92 -18.20
CA ALA A 67 17.86 20.42 -18.02
C ALA A 67 18.16 20.07 -16.56
N MET A 68 17.78 20.95 -15.62
CA MET A 68 17.91 20.68 -14.18
C MET A 68 17.16 19.40 -13.77
N LEU A 69 15.90 19.25 -14.19
CA LEU A 69 15.09 18.07 -13.85
C LEU A 69 15.60 16.80 -14.54
N LEU A 70 16.18 16.92 -15.74
CA LEU A 70 16.85 15.80 -16.42
C LEU A 70 18.08 15.34 -15.63
N GLU A 71 18.92 16.26 -15.14
CA GLU A 71 20.06 15.92 -14.28
C GLU A 71 19.62 15.24 -12.98
N ARG A 72 18.57 15.76 -12.32
CA ARG A 72 17.97 15.11 -11.15
C ARG A 72 17.48 13.70 -11.47
N TYR A 73 16.77 13.52 -12.58
CA TYR A 73 16.31 12.21 -13.04
C TYR A 73 17.48 11.23 -13.25
N ILE A 74 18.60 11.69 -13.81
CA ILE A 74 19.77 10.85 -14.06
C ILE A 74 20.46 10.45 -12.76
N GLN A 75 20.70 11.39 -11.84
CA GLN A 75 21.26 11.08 -10.53
C GLN A 75 20.37 10.07 -9.79
N PHE A 76 19.08 10.33 -9.80
CA PHE A 76 18.09 9.48 -9.16
C PHE A 76 18.04 8.08 -9.80
N SER A 77 18.06 7.99 -11.13
CA SER A 77 18.10 6.73 -11.87
C SER A 77 19.38 5.92 -11.60
N ARG A 78 20.54 6.59 -11.44
CA ARG A 78 21.80 5.94 -11.05
C ARG A 78 21.71 5.38 -9.64
N SER A 79 21.10 6.11 -8.71
CA SER A 79 20.88 5.64 -7.34
C SER A 79 20.01 4.38 -7.31
N ILE A 80 18.93 4.34 -8.10
CA ILE A 80 18.08 3.14 -8.23
C ILE A 80 18.82 1.99 -8.90
N ALA A 81 19.61 2.26 -9.93
CA ALA A 81 20.39 1.23 -10.62
C ALA A 81 21.41 0.55 -9.70
N SER A 82 21.87 1.22 -8.63
CA SER A 82 22.71 0.61 -7.59
C SER A 82 21.95 -0.41 -6.73
N GLY A 83 20.63 -0.42 -6.84
CA GLY A 83 19.76 -1.29 -6.07
C GLY A 83 19.60 -0.91 -4.61
N LYS A 84 19.90 0.34 -4.25
CA LYS A 84 19.61 0.86 -2.91
C LYS A 84 18.30 1.65 -2.89
N PRO A 85 17.55 1.60 -1.78
CA PRO A 85 16.44 2.54 -1.56
C PRO A 85 16.92 3.99 -1.65
N VAL A 86 16.07 4.85 -2.21
CA VAL A 86 16.37 6.29 -2.33
C VAL A 86 15.43 7.07 -1.43
N VAL A 87 15.98 8.00 -0.65
CA VAL A 87 15.23 8.93 0.18
C VAL A 87 15.22 10.30 -0.49
N ILE A 88 14.01 10.83 -0.74
CA ILE A 88 13.82 12.19 -1.23
C ILE A 88 13.24 13.03 -0.10
N LYS A 89 13.82 14.20 0.15
CA LYS A 89 13.23 15.23 1.03
C LYS A 89 12.65 16.34 0.16
N LYS A 90 11.37 16.65 0.33
CA LYS A 90 10.70 17.76 -0.37
C LYS A 90 9.76 18.48 0.59
N ASN A 91 9.93 19.79 0.73
CA ASN A 91 9.15 20.61 1.67
C ASN A 91 9.21 20.01 3.09
N CYS A 92 8.06 19.70 3.68
CA CYS A 92 7.93 19.06 4.98
C CYS A 92 7.73 17.53 4.89
N THR A 93 8.01 16.89 3.74
CA THR A 93 7.91 15.43 3.60
C THR A 93 9.24 14.77 3.27
N GLN A 94 9.35 13.53 3.72
CA GLN A 94 10.43 12.61 3.37
C GLN A 94 9.84 11.32 2.81
N SER A 95 10.23 10.98 1.59
CA SER A 95 9.67 9.86 0.84
C SER A 95 10.73 8.80 0.56
N LEU A 96 10.36 7.53 0.75
CA LEU A 96 11.14 6.36 0.35
C LEU A 96 10.71 5.93 -1.05
N MET A 97 11.67 5.70 -1.94
CA MET A 97 11.42 5.27 -3.32
C MET A 97 12.34 4.11 -3.70
N PHE A 98 11.77 3.11 -4.40
CA PHE A 98 12.53 2.03 -5.03
C PHE A 98 12.72 2.23 -6.53
N ASP A 99 11.91 3.09 -7.14
CA ASP A 99 12.00 3.50 -8.54
C ASP A 99 11.60 4.99 -8.68
N ALA A 100 11.63 5.54 -9.91
CA ALA A 100 11.37 6.98 -10.15
C ALA A 100 9.91 7.40 -10.22
N PHE A 101 9.02 6.46 -9.95
CA PHE A 101 7.59 6.60 -10.23
C PHE A 101 6.74 6.12 -9.06
N SER A 102 7.30 5.33 -8.14
CA SER A 102 6.58 4.83 -6.97
C SER A 102 7.12 5.42 -5.66
N VAL A 103 6.23 6.09 -4.93
CA VAL A 103 6.44 6.38 -3.51
C VAL A 103 6.10 5.10 -2.76
N GLN A 104 7.07 4.55 -2.02
CA GLN A 104 6.86 3.35 -1.22
C GLN A 104 6.35 3.72 0.17
N SER A 105 6.87 4.81 0.73
CA SER A 105 6.44 5.35 2.02
C SER A 105 6.72 6.85 2.05
N GLU A 106 5.95 7.58 2.85
CA GLU A 106 6.10 9.01 3.05
C GLU A 106 5.84 9.37 4.51
N MET A 107 6.62 10.32 5.02
CA MET A 107 6.59 10.82 6.40
C MET A 107 6.58 12.34 6.41
N HIS A 108 5.75 12.94 7.28
CA HIS A 108 5.84 14.38 7.57
C HIS A 108 7.01 14.62 8.53
N VAL A 109 7.90 15.55 8.21
CA VAL A 109 9.11 15.80 9.02
C VAL A 109 8.73 16.32 10.41
N ASP A 110 7.74 17.20 10.50
CA ASP A 110 7.31 17.79 11.79
C ASP A 110 6.36 16.87 12.57
N ASN A 111 5.79 15.85 11.92
CA ASN A 111 4.84 14.92 12.53
C ASN A 111 5.09 13.50 12.01
N PRO A 112 6.19 12.85 12.42
CA PRO A 112 6.67 11.62 11.79
C PRO A 112 5.75 10.42 11.99
N ASP A 113 4.84 10.46 12.96
CA ASP A 113 3.90 9.39 13.27
C ASP A 113 2.60 9.50 12.45
N GLU A 114 2.41 10.59 11.71
CA GLU A 114 1.23 10.82 10.88
C GLU A 114 1.18 9.91 9.66
N LEU A 115 0.00 9.34 9.41
CA LEU A 115 -0.28 8.55 8.22
C LEU A 115 -0.61 9.46 7.04
N ILE A 116 0.38 9.87 6.26
CA ILE A 116 0.17 10.71 5.05
C ILE A 116 -0.58 9.94 3.96
N LEU A 117 -0.25 8.67 3.77
CA LEU A 117 -0.68 7.90 2.61
C LEU A 117 -2.04 7.25 2.87
N GLY A 118 -3.02 7.50 2.01
CA GLY A 118 -4.40 7.06 2.26
C GLY A 118 -4.59 5.53 2.38
N TYR A 119 -3.72 4.73 1.76
CA TYR A 119 -3.73 3.28 1.97
C TYR A 119 -3.36 2.90 3.41
N THR A 120 -2.41 3.59 4.03
CA THR A 120 -1.99 3.31 5.43
C THR A 120 -3.10 3.64 6.40
N GLN A 121 -3.81 4.76 6.19
CA GLN A 121 -5.03 5.10 6.94
C GLN A 121 -6.12 4.03 6.74
N SER A 122 -6.26 3.55 5.50
CA SER A 122 -7.24 2.52 5.15
C SER A 122 -6.94 1.19 5.83
N MET A 123 -5.67 0.80 5.94
CA MET A 123 -5.26 -0.41 6.66
C MET A 123 -5.58 -0.33 8.16
N MET A 124 -5.52 0.86 8.78
CA MET A 124 -5.93 1.05 10.17
C MET A 124 -7.43 0.83 10.41
N GLY A 125 -8.24 0.72 9.34
CA GLY A 125 -9.60 0.20 9.42
C GLY A 125 -9.71 -1.18 10.07
N ALA A 126 -8.61 -1.93 10.17
CA ALA A 126 -8.56 -3.19 10.91
C ALA A 126 -8.92 -3.02 12.39
N LEU A 127 -8.69 -1.84 12.99
CA LEU A 127 -9.10 -1.52 14.36
C LEU A 127 -10.62 -1.48 14.55
N LEU A 128 -11.39 -1.27 13.47
CA LEU A 128 -12.84 -1.39 13.52
C LEU A 128 -13.30 -2.84 13.70
N LEU A 129 -12.45 -3.81 13.37
CA LEU A 129 -12.71 -5.24 13.48
C LEU A 129 -12.05 -5.81 14.75
N GLN A 130 -10.80 -5.45 15.01
CA GLN A 130 -10.00 -5.80 16.19
C GLN A 130 -9.52 -4.52 16.93
N PRO A 131 -10.28 -3.98 17.90
CA PRO A 131 -10.05 -2.65 18.47
C PRO A 131 -8.92 -2.56 19.50
N ASP A 132 -8.48 -3.67 20.12
CA ASP A 132 -7.42 -3.67 21.13
C ASP A 132 -6.41 -4.80 20.87
N PRO A 133 -5.65 -4.77 19.75
CA PRO A 133 -4.67 -5.81 19.47
C PRO A 133 -3.49 -5.73 20.45
N ARG A 134 -3.12 -6.86 21.05
CA ARG A 134 -1.97 -6.98 21.97
C ARG A 134 -0.71 -7.49 21.28
N HIS A 135 -0.87 -8.28 20.22
CA HIS A 135 0.23 -8.75 19.37
C HIS A 135 -0.02 -8.39 17.90
N ILE A 136 0.87 -7.57 17.34
CA ILE A 136 0.80 -7.13 15.95
C ILE A 136 1.99 -7.70 15.18
N GLY A 137 1.69 -8.45 14.11
CA GLY A 137 2.66 -8.85 13.11
C GLY A 137 2.60 -7.90 11.91
N MET A 138 3.74 -7.47 11.38
CA MET A 138 3.82 -6.63 10.18
C MET A 138 4.80 -7.24 9.17
N ILE A 139 4.39 -7.33 7.91
CA ILE A 139 5.27 -7.68 6.79
C ILE A 139 5.46 -6.42 5.95
N GLY A 140 6.71 -6.03 5.77
CA GLY A 140 7.11 -4.77 5.17
C GLY A 140 7.32 -3.69 6.24
N LEU A 141 8.43 -2.96 6.16
CA LEU A 141 8.73 -1.82 7.02
C LEU A 141 8.52 -0.49 6.26
N GLY A 142 9.07 -0.38 5.06
CA GLY A 142 9.11 0.89 4.31
C GLY A 142 9.75 2.02 5.15
N GLY A 143 9.13 3.20 5.15
CA GLY A 143 9.48 4.31 6.05
C GLY A 143 8.82 4.21 7.44
N GLY A 144 8.23 3.05 7.76
CA GLY A 144 7.70 2.72 9.08
C GLY A 144 6.42 3.45 9.47
N SER A 145 5.64 3.99 8.54
CA SER A 145 4.42 4.76 8.86
C SER A 145 3.44 3.96 9.74
N LEU A 146 3.09 2.73 9.33
CA LEU A 146 2.21 1.84 10.10
C LEU A 146 2.83 1.44 11.45
N LEU A 147 4.12 1.10 11.45
CA LEU A 147 4.86 0.74 12.65
C LEU A 147 4.83 1.88 13.69
N LYS A 148 5.24 3.08 13.29
CA LYS A 148 5.30 4.25 14.16
C LYS A 148 3.93 4.61 14.70
N PHE A 149 2.92 4.61 13.82
CA PHE A 149 1.53 4.87 14.21
C PHE A 149 1.06 3.88 15.28
N CYS A 150 1.16 2.57 15.02
CA CYS A 150 0.76 1.54 15.98
C CYS A 150 1.58 1.62 17.27
N HIS A 151 2.90 1.83 17.17
CA HIS A 151 3.76 1.97 18.35
C HIS A 151 3.34 3.17 19.21
N ARG A 152 3.00 4.31 18.61
CA ARG A 152 2.62 5.54 19.32
C ARG A 152 1.22 5.46 19.94
N HIS A 153 0.28 4.88 19.21
CA HIS A 153 -1.15 4.96 19.52
C HIS A 153 -1.75 3.69 20.12
N LEU A 154 -1.05 2.55 20.03
CA LEU A 154 -1.41 1.29 20.68
C LEU A 154 -0.30 0.93 21.70
N PRO A 155 -0.20 1.67 22.82
CA PRO A 155 0.91 1.54 23.77
C PRO A 155 1.01 0.15 24.41
N GLU A 156 -0.09 -0.59 24.41
CA GLU A 156 -0.22 -1.93 24.96
C GLU A 156 0.15 -3.06 23.98
N ALA A 157 0.35 -2.74 22.70
CA ALA A 157 0.61 -3.72 21.66
C ALA A 157 2.11 -4.00 21.51
N ALA A 158 2.50 -5.27 21.55
CA ALA A 158 3.81 -5.74 21.11
C ALA A 158 3.82 -5.92 19.58
N ILE A 159 4.85 -5.40 18.91
CA ILE A 159 4.93 -5.32 17.45
C ILE A 159 6.17 -6.09 16.98
N SER A 160 5.97 -7.00 16.03
CA SER A 160 7.04 -7.72 15.34
C SER A 160 6.95 -7.45 13.84
N VAL A 161 8.03 -6.94 13.26
CA VAL A 161 8.09 -6.55 11.84
C VAL A 161 9.07 -7.44 11.10
N ALA A 162 8.66 -7.96 9.94
CA ALA A 162 9.54 -8.62 8.97
C ALA A 162 9.81 -7.68 7.80
N GLU A 163 11.07 -7.34 7.59
CA GLU A 163 11.56 -6.60 6.43
C GLU A 163 12.66 -7.42 5.77
N ILE A 164 12.59 -7.60 4.45
CA ILE A 164 13.52 -8.45 3.71
C ILE A 164 14.77 -7.68 3.30
N ASP A 165 14.66 -6.35 3.10
CA ASP A 165 15.74 -5.50 2.63
C ASP A 165 16.49 -4.83 3.80
N PRO A 166 17.73 -5.25 4.12
CA PRO A 166 18.51 -4.65 5.19
C PRO A 166 18.81 -3.16 4.95
N GLU A 167 18.82 -2.70 3.69
CA GLU A 167 19.03 -1.29 3.38
C GLU A 167 17.79 -0.45 3.73
N VAL A 168 16.57 -1.02 3.72
CA VAL A 168 15.37 -0.35 4.23
C VAL A 168 15.42 -0.23 5.74
N ILE A 169 15.83 -1.30 6.44
CA ILE A 169 16.04 -1.27 7.90
C ILE A 169 17.08 -0.22 8.29
N ALA A 170 18.15 -0.09 7.51
CA ALA A 170 19.21 0.90 7.74
C ALA A 170 18.72 2.36 7.65
N LEU A 171 17.54 2.63 7.07
CA LEU A 171 16.93 3.96 7.01
C LEU A 171 16.12 4.32 8.28
N ARG A 172 16.10 3.45 9.29
CA ARG A 172 15.38 3.62 10.56
C ARG A 172 15.49 5.05 11.12
N ASP A 173 16.72 5.52 11.31
CA ASP A 173 17.00 6.82 11.92
C ASP A 173 16.49 7.97 11.05
N GLN A 174 16.60 7.84 9.72
CA GLN A 174 16.13 8.88 8.80
C GLN A 174 14.61 9.03 8.88
N PHE A 175 13.86 7.94 9.13
CA PHE A 175 12.40 7.94 9.22
C PHE A 175 11.86 7.98 10.66
N HIS A 176 12.73 8.24 11.65
CA HIS A 176 12.38 8.32 13.07
C HIS A 176 11.66 7.05 13.58
N ILE A 177 12.02 5.89 13.03
CA ILE A 177 11.47 4.62 13.50
C ILE A 177 12.09 4.34 14.87
N PRO A 178 11.30 4.14 15.94
CA PRO A 178 11.81 3.98 17.31
C PRO A 178 12.69 2.73 17.41
N ASP A 179 13.67 2.70 18.30
CA ASP A 179 14.58 1.55 18.51
C ASP A 179 13.87 0.27 18.97
N GLY A 180 14.58 -0.86 18.87
CA GLY A 180 14.10 -2.13 19.39
C GLY A 180 13.87 -2.07 20.89
N SER A 181 12.79 -2.68 21.37
CA SER A 181 12.43 -2.78 22.78
C SER A 181 11.69 -4.09 23.04
N GLU A 182 11.32 -4.36 24.30
CA GLU A 182 10.45 -5.50 24.61
C GLU A 182 9.11 -5.46 23.84
N ARG A 183 8.69 -4.26 23.43
CA ARG A 183 7.46 -4.02 22.66
C ARG A 183 7.67 -3.94 21.15
N LEU A 184 8.91 -3.85 20.67
CA LEU A 184 9.21 -3.70 19.24
C LEU A 184 10.42 -4.52 18.82
N ALA A 185 10.18 -5.48 17.92
CA ALA A 185 11.23 -6.19 17.21
C ALA A 185 11.10 -5.99 15.70
N VAL A 186 12.22 -5.68 15.04
CA VAL A 186 12.33 -5.60 13.57
C VAL A 186 13.33 -6.67 13.13
N HIS A 187 12.88 -7.60 12.31
CA HIS A 187 13.64 -8.75 11.85
C HIS A 187 13.96 -8.60 10.36
N CYS A 188 15.24 -8.79 10.02
CA CYS A 188 15.67 -8.91 8.63
C CYS A 188 15.38 -10.33 8.14
N ILE A 189 14.17 -10.58 7.64
CA ILE A 189 13.68 -11.92 7.28
C ILE A 189 12.62 -11.82 6.18
N ASP A 190 12.46 -12.91 5.43
CA ASP A 190 11.34 -13.07 4.51
C ASP A 190 9.99 -13.06 5.24
N GLY A 191 9.01 -12.32 4.71
CA GLY A 191 7.68 -12.19 5.31
C GLY A 191 6.87 -13.48 5.37
N ALA A 192 7.01 -14.37 4.38
CA ALA A 192 6.34 -15.68 4.41
C ALA A 192 7.02 -16.62 5.41
N GLU A 193 8.35 -16.55 5.54
CA GLU A 193 9.09 -17.26 6.58
C GLU A 193 8.72 -16.78 7.99
N PHE A 194 8.60 -15.48 8.19
CA PHE A 194 8.18 -14.86 9.45
C PHE A 194 6.83 -15.38 9.94
N VAL A 195 5.84 -15.45 9.04
CA VAL A 195 4.50 -15.98 9.39
C VAL A 195 4.54 -17.49 9.64
N ARG A 196 5.29 -18.24 8.82
CA ARG A 196 5.38 -19.71 8.96
C ARG A 196 5.96 -20.13 10.31
N HIS A 197 6.91 -19.35 10.83
CA HIS A 197 7.61 -19.61 12.08
C HIS A 197 7.16 -18.67 13.21
N ALA A 198 5.97 -18.09 13.13
CA ALA A 198 5.48 -17.21 14.18
C ALA A 198 5.33 -17.97 15.51
N ASP A 199 6.14 -17.60 16.51
CA ASP A 199 6.14 -18.20 17.85
C ASP A 199 4.93 -17.77 18.70
N ARG A 200 4.28 -16.67 18.31
CA ARG A 200 3.10 -16.12 18.97
C ARG A 200 2.00 -15.88 17.95
N LEU A 201 0.75 -15.99 18.41
CA LEU A 201 -0.40 -15.68 17.59
C LEU A 201 -0.62 -14.16 17.54
N PHE A 202 -0.96 -13.65 16.37
CA PHE A 202 -1.23 -12.24 16.13
C PHE A 202 -2.71 -11.92 16.31
N ASP A 203 -3.03 -10.87 17.06
CA ASP A 203 -4.36 -10.28 17.07
C ASP A 203 -4.61 -9.49 15.77
N LEU A 204 -3.55 -8.87 15.25
CA LEU A 204 -3.55 -8.14 14.00
C LEU A 204 -2.31 -8.50 13.17
N LEU A 205 -2.50 -9.00 11.95
CA LEU A 205 -1.43 -9.24 10.98
C LEU A 205 -1.58 -8.27 9.81
N MET A 206 -0.59 -7.40 9.60
CA MET A 206 -0.56 -6.41 8.52
C MET A 206 0.40 -6.86 7.43
N VAL A 207 -0.10 -7.02 6.20
CA VAL A 207 0.70 -7.45 5.04
C VAL A 207 0.81 -6.28 4.06
N ASP A 208 1.97 -5.61 4.07
CA ASP A 208 2.33 -4.46 3.22
C ASP A 208 3.70 -4.69 2.54
N GLY A 209 3.95 -5.92 2.10
CA GLY A 209 5.22 -6.32 1.49
C GLY A 209 5.21 -6.09 -0.03
N PHE A 210 6.10 -5.22 -0.51
CA PHE A 210 6.33 -4.97 -1.94
C PHE A 210 7.81 -4.97 -2.26
N ASP A 211 8.17 -5.51 -3.42
CA ASP A 211 9.48 -5.34 -4.03
C ASP A 211 9.40 -4.37 -5.23
N ARG A 212 10.46 -4.32 -6.05
CA ARG A 212 10.52 -3.46 -7.24
C ARG A 212 9.59 -3.89 -8.37
N GLY A 213 9.21 -5.17 -8.40
CA GLY A 213 8.29 -5.76 -9.36
C GLY A 213 6.82 -5.69 -8.92
N GLY A 214 6.55 -5.32 -7.66
CA GLY A 214 5.21 -5.24 -7.09
C GLY A 214 5.08 -6.16 -5.90
N GLN A 215 3.93 -6.81 -5.76
CA GLN A 215 3.70 -7.71 -4.64
C GLN A 215 4.35 -9.08 -4.92
N PRO A 216 5.26 -9.57 -4.06
CA PRO A 216 5.94 -10.85 -4.29
C PRO A 216 4.95 -12.02 -4.35
N ALA A 217 5.08 -12.88 -5.35
CA ALA A 217 4.17 -14.02 -5.58
C ALA A 217 4.01 -14.94 -4.35
N GLN A 218 5.07 -15.07 -3.54
CA GLN A 218 5.05 -15.82 -2.28
C GLN A 218 4.04 -15.26 -1.27
N LEU A 219 3.94 -13.93 -1.13
CA LEU A 219 2.98 -13.24 -0.26
C LEU A 219 1.56 -13.21 -0.85
N CYS A 220 1.38 -13.71 -2.07
CA CYS A 220 0.10 -13.80 -2.75
C CYS A 220 -0.41 -15.24 -2.90
N SER A 221 0.33 -16.22 -2.39
CA SER A 221 0.03 -17.65 -2.59
C SER A 221 -1.06 -18.16 -1.64
N ARG A 222 -1.77 -19.21 -2.05
CA ARG A 222 -2.75 -19.89 -1.17
C ARG A 222 -2.09 -20.45 0.09
N ALA A 223 -0.88 -20.98 -0.03
CA ALA A 223 -0.13 -21.52 1.10
C ALA A 223 0.20 -20.41 2.12
N PHE A 224 0.64 -19.24 1.63
CA PHE A 224 0.89 -18.08 2.49
C PHE A 224 -0.36 -17.63 3.24
N TYR A 225 -1.51 -17.49 2.57
CA TYR A 225 -2.74 -17.10 3.26
C TYR A 225 -3.24 -18.15 4.27
N ALA A 226 -2.95 -19.44 4.04
CA ALA A 226 -3.20 -20.48 5.02
C ALA A 226 -2.25 -20.39 6.23
N ASP A 227 -0.97 -20.07 6.00
CA ASP A 227 0.00 -19.76 7.06
C ASP A 227 -0.47 -18.55 7.89
N CYS A 228 -0.89 -17.46 7.24
CA CYS A 228 -1.45 -16.28 7.89
C CYS A 228 -2.68 -16.62 8.74
N HIS A 229 -3.61 -17.42 8.22
CA HIS A 229 -4.79 -17.84 8.98
C HIS A 229 -4.39 -18.62 10.25
N ARG A 230 -3.40 -19.51 10.17
CA ARG A 230 -2.92 -20.26 11.34
C ARG A 230 -2.24 -19.34 12.37
N SER A 231 -1.46 -18.36 11.94
CA SER A 231 -0.72 -17.45 12.82
C SER A 231 -1.59 -16.43 13.55
N LEU A 232 -2.88 -16.31 13.23
CA LEU A 232 -3.79 -15.41 13.95
C LEU A 232 -4.29 -16.00 15.27
N ALA A 233 -4.51 -15.16 16.28
CA ALA A 233 -5.22 -15.52 17.50
C ALA A 233 -6.72 -15.71 17.21
N PRO A 234 -7.49 -16.37 18.10
CA PRO A 234 -8.94 -16.31 18.04
C PRO A 234 -9.43 -14.85 18.02
N GLY A 235 -10.35 -14.51 17.12
CA GLY A 235 -10.78 -13.14 16.85
C GLY A 235 -9.77 -12.27 16.08
N GLY A 236 -8.63 -12.84 15.68
CA GLY A 236 -7.57 -12.14 14.97
C GLY A 236 -7.96 -11.73 13.55
N VAL A 237 -7.36 -10.63 13.09
CA VAL A 237 -7.62 -10.03 11.78
C VAL A 237 -6.32 -9.93 10.98
N MET A 238 -6.37 -10.36 9.72
CA MET A 238 -5.35 -10.01 8.73
C MET A 238 -5.85 -8.82 7.90
N VAL A 239 -4.97 -7.85 7.66
CA VAL A 239 -5.20 -6.76 6.70
C VAL A 239 -4.08 -6.75 5.66
N VAL A 240 -4.46 -6.72 4.39
CA VAL A 240 -3.53 -6.80 3.25
C VAL A 240 -3.68 -5.56 2.37
N ASN A 241 -2.56 -4.94 2.03
CA ASN A 241 -2.48 -3.92 0.99
C ASN A 241 -2.19 -4.58 -0.35
N LEU A 242 -3.16 -4.55 -1.28
CA LEU A 242 -2.98 -4.99 -2.65
C LEU A 242 -2.85 -3.79 -3.59
N LEU A 243 -2.03 -3.94 -4.63
CA LEU A 243 -2.06 -3.01 -5.75
C LEU A 243 -3.31 -3.31 -6.61
N GLY A 244 -4.19 -2.33 -6.79
CA GLY A 244 -5.45 -2.49 -7.53
C GLY A 244 -5.36 -2.09 -9.00
N ASP A 245 -4.18 -2.14 -9.62
CA ASP A 245 -3.98 -1.76 -11.03
C ASP A 245 -4.42 -2.87 -12.00
N ASN A 246 -4.39 -4.13 -11.56
CA ASN A 246 -4.92 -5.29 -12.28
C ASN A 246 -6.08 -5.93 -11.51
N MET A 247 -7.30 -5.75 -12.02
CA MET A 247 -8.52 -6.27 -11.39
C MET A 247 -8.56 -7.81 -11.35
N GLU A 248 -8.12 -8.49 -12.40
CA GLU A 248 -8.17 -9.96 -12.48
C GLU A 248 -7.24 -10.59 -11.44
N GLU A 249 -6.00 -10.11 -11.37
CA GLU A 249 -5.01 -10.53 -10.38
C GLU A 249 -5.47 -10.21 -8.94
N THR A 250 -6.00 -9.00 -8.73
CA THR A 250 -6.56 -8.61 -7.42
C THR A 250 -7.69 -9.56 -6.99
N GLN A 251 -8.60 -9.93 -7.90
CA GLN A 251 -9.69 -10.86 -7.58
C GLN A 251 -9.16 -12.28 -7.31
N GLU A 252 -8.11 -12.70 -8.02
CA GLU A 252 -7.47 -13.99 -7.75
C GLU A 252 -6.88 -14.03 -6.33
N TYR A 253 -6.19 -12.97 -5.91
CA TYR A 253 -5.62 -12.88 -4.56
C TYR A 253 -6.71 -12.90 -3.48
N ILE A 254 -7.81 -12.16 -3.69
CA ILE A 254 -8.97 -12.20 -2.79
C ILE A 254 -9.59 -13.60 -2.76
N ALA A 255 -9.69 -14.31 -3.88
CA ALA A 255 -10.20 -15.67 -3.93
C ALA A 255 -9.31 -16.65 -3.14
N ARG A 256 -7.98 -16.49 -3.21
CA ARG A 256 -7.03 -17.28 -2.41
C ARG A 256 -7.16 -16.99 -0.91
N MET A 257 -7.41 -15.73 -0.51
CA MET A 257 -7.73 -15.39 0.88
C MET A 257 -9.05 -16.05 1.33
N ARG A 258 -10.11 -15.98 0.51
CA ARG A 258 -11.40 -16.64 0.80
C ARG A 258 -11.28 -18.15 0.93
N ALA A 259 -10.33 -18.79 0.27
CA ALA A 259 -10.07 -20.22 0.44
C ALA A 259 -9.56 -20.58 1.85
N SER A 260 -9.02 -19.62 2.62
CA SER A 260 -8.54 -19.82 3.99
C SER A 260 -9.48 -19.21 5.04
N PHE A 261 -10.12 -18.07 4.73
CA PHE A 261 -10.95 -17.29 5.68
C PHE A 261 -12.46 -17.39 5.39
N GLY A 262 -12.86 -18.13 4.36
CA GLY A 262 -14.26 -18.27 3.95
C GLY A 262 -14.91 -16.94 3.57
N ALA A 263 -16.15 -16.74 4.02
CA ALA A 263 -16.92 -15.52 3.75
C ALA A 263 -16.53 -14.31 4.61
N ALA A 264 -15.49 -14.44 5.45
CA ALA A 264 -15.03 -13.39 6.37
C ALA A 264 -13.96 -12.48 5.76
N VAL A 265 -14.08 -12.21 4.46
CA VAL A 265 -13.14 -11.40 3.68
C VAL A 265 -13.86 -10.18 3.11
N LEU A 266 -13.43 -8.99 3.51
CA LEU A 266 -13.96 -7.70 3.09
C LEU A 266 -12.89 -6.96 2.29
N ALA A 267 -13.20 -6.58 1.05
CA ALA A 267 -12.32 -5.75 0.24
C ALA A 267 -12.92 -4.36 0.07
N VAL A 268 -12.10 -3.33 0.23
CA VAL A 268 -12.46 -1.92 0.05
C VAL A 268 -11.38 -1.21 -0.77
N ASP A 269 -11.77 -0.17 -1.50
CA ASP A 269 -10.79 0.71 -2.13
C ASP A 269 -10.13 1.58 -1.07
N ALA A 270 -8.82 1.72 -1.17
CA ALA A 270 -8.06 2.60 -0.29
C ALA A 270 -8.43 4.06 -0.57
N VAL A 271 -8.43 4.86 0.49
CA VAL A 271 -8.52 6.32 0.38
C VAL A 271 -7.36 6.83 -0.46
N ASP A 272 -7.64 7.74 -1.39
CA ASP A 272 -6.69 8.51 -2.18
C ASP A 272 -5.56 7.70 -2.86
N SER A 273 -5.84 6.45 -3.24
CA SER A 273 -4.90 5.61 -3.98
C SER A 273 -5.62 4.53 -4.79
N GLN A 274 -4.88 3.86 -5.69
CA GLN A 274 -5.39 2.72 -6.47
C GLN A 274 -5.27 1.40 -5.69
N ASN A 275 -4.91 1.46 -4.41
CA ASN A 275 -4.72 0.28 -3.59
C ASN A 275 -6.07 -0.33 -3.20
N ARG A 276 -6.10 -1.65 -3.08
CA ARG A 276 -7.24 -2.39 -2.53
C ARG A 276 -6.85 -2.92 -1.17
N ILE A 277 -7.57 -2.54 -0.13
CA ILE A 277 -7.36 -3.04 1.23
C ILE A 277 -8.30 -4.21 1.48
N VAL A 278 -7.74 -5.34 1.89
CA VAL A 278 -8.50 -6.56 2.18
C VAL A 278 -8.36 -6.93 3.64
N PHE A 279 -9.48 -7.02 4.34
CA PHE A 279 -9.59 -7.48 5.72
C PHE A 279 -10.09 -8.92 5.73
N ALA A 280 -9.46 -9.78 6.53
CA ALA A 280 -9.85 -11.16 6.68
C ALA A 280 -9.87 -11.56 8.16
N CYS A 281 -11.03 -11.99 8.67
CA CYS A 281 -11.20 -12.34 10.08
C CYS A 281 -11.16 -13.86 10.28
N LYS A 282 -10.36 -14.35 11.24
CA LYS A 282 -10.14 -15.78 11.47
C LYS A 282 -11.43 -16.55 11.80
N ASP A 283 -12.21 -16.05 12.77
CA ASP A 283 -13.38 -16.76 13.31
C ASP A 283 -14.71 -16.25 12.75
N GLY A 284 -14.69 -15.67 11.55
CA GLY A 284 -15.85 -15.02 10.95
C GLY A 284 -15.87 -13.51 11.16
N LEU A 285 -16.83 -12.86 10.49
CA LEU A 285 -17.03 -11.42 10.67
C LEU A 285 -17.62 -11.16 12.05
N PRO A 286 -17.10 -10.17 12.80
CA PRO A 286 -17.73 -9.78 14.05
C PRO A 286 -19.17 -9.31 13.80
N ALA A 287 -20.05 -9.56 14.76
CA ALA A 287 -21.42 -9.05 14.73
C ALA A 287 -21.42 -7.54 14.96
N LEU A 288 -21.07 -6.79 13.91
CA LEU A 288 -21.04 -5.34 13.87
C LEU A 288 -22.28 -4.85 13.17
N ASP A 289 -23.27 -4.41 13.94
CA ASP A 289 -24.33 -3.58 13.39
C ASP A 289 -23.83 -2.16 13.11
N ASP A 290 -24.62 -1.39 12.35
CA ASP A 290 -24.29 -0.02 11.96
C ASP A 290 -23.96 0.85 13.18
N THR A 291 -24.67 0.67 14.29
CA THR A 291 -24.48 1.47 15.50
C THR A 291 -23.18 1.11 16.21
N ALA A 292 -22.87 -0.18 16.33
CA ALA A 292 -21.64 -0.67 16.92
C ALA A 292 -20.41 -0.25 16.13
N LEU A 293 -20.49 -0.27 14.79
CA LEU A 293 -19.41 0.19 13.92
C LEU A 293 -19.14 1.68 14.12
N TRP A 294 -20.17 2.53 14.09
CA TRP A 294 -19.99 3.98 14.27
C TRP A 294 -19.56 4.36 15.69
N ARG A 295 -20.03 3.65 16.73
CA ARG A 295 -19.46 3.83 18.08
C ARG A 295 -17.96 3.51 18.14
N ARG A 296 -17.49 2.51 17.39
CA ARG A 296 -16.05 2.21 17.29
C ARG A 296 -15.30 3.31 16.56
N VAL A 297 -15.86 3.87 15.47
CA VAL A 297 -15.28 5.04 14.79
C VAL A 297 -15.15 6.19 15.78
N ASP A 298 -16.22 6.57 16.48
CA ASP A 298 -16.18 7.69 17.43
C ASP A 298 -15.13 7.45 18.55
N SER A 299 -15.04 6.21 19.04
CA SER A 299 -14.06 5.85 20.08
C SER A 299 -12.63 5.92 19.56
N LEU A 300 -12.38 5.46 18.34
CA LEU A 300 -11.05 5.44 17.73
C LEU A 300 -10.63 6.84 17.24
N ASP A 301 -11.52 7.62 16.64
CA ASP A 301 -11.25 9.01 16.20
C ASP A 301 -10.85 9.90 17.40
N MET A 302 -11.35 9.60 18.61
CA MET A 302 -10.95 10.27 19.85
C MET A 302 -9.55 9.86 20.35
N LEU A 303 -9.08 8.67 19.99
CA LEU A 303 -7.80 8.08 20.43
C LEU A 303 -6.70 8.20 19.37
N HIS A 304 -7.08 8.37 18.11
CA HIS A 304 -6.25 8.18 16.94
C HIS A 304 -6.54 9.25 15.90
N PRO A 305 -5.52 9.96 15.37
CA PRO A 305 -5.70 10.95 14.32
C PRO A 305 -5.83 10.27 12.94
N VAL A 306 -6.72 9.29 12.80
CA VAL A 306 -6.98 8.58 11.54
C VAL A 306 -8.44 8.74 11.18
N ALA A 307 -8.73 9.27 10.00
CA ALA A 307 -10.10 9.47 9.53
C ALA A 307 -10.76 8.13 9.12
N LEU A 308 -11.14 7.31 10.11
CA LEU A 308 -11.70 5.98 9.88
C LEU A 308 -13.12 6.01 9.30
N GLY A 309 -13.83 7.14 9.37
CA GLY A 309 -15.19 7.27 8.85
C GLY A 309 -15.35 6.92 7.36
N ALA A 310 -14.36 7.20 6.52
CA ALA A 310 -14.40 6.81 5.10
C ALA A 310 -14.30 5.29 4.93
N VAL A 311 -13.38 4.66 5.67
CA VAL A 311 -13.16 3.22 5.67
C VAL A 311 -14.36 2.48 6.27
N ALA A 312 -14.94 3.01 7.36
CA ALA A 312 -16.12 2.48 8.02
C ALA A 312 -17.34 2.45 7.07
N ARG A 313 -17.55 3.50 6.28
CA ARG A 313 -18.60 3.51 5.24
C ARG A 313 -18.38 2.43 4.20
N ALA A 314 -17.14 2.26 3.73
CA ALA A 314 -16.81 1.21 2.75
C ALA A 314 -17.02 -0.19 3.35
N LEU A 315 -16.57 -0.43 4.59
CA LEU A 315 -16.78 -1.68 5.31
C LEU A 315 -18.27 -1.96 5.51
N GLN A 316 -19.06 -0.98 5.93
CA GLN A 316 -20.50 -1.10 6.12
C GLN A 316 -21.21 -1.53 4.82
N PHE A 317 -20.85 -0.91 3.70
CA PHE A 317 -21.39 -1.28 2.40
C PHE A 317 -21.04 -2.74 2.04
N THR A 318 -19.78 -3.13 2.19
CA THR A 318 -19.32 -4.49 1.89
C THR A 318 -19.95 -5.53 2.82
N LEU A 319 -20.11 -5.23 4.12
CA LEU A 319 -20.79 -6.09 5.09
C LEU A 319 -22.24 -6.38 4.67
N LYS A 320 -22.98 -5.35 4.23
CA LYS A 320 -24.36 -5.48 3.74
C LYS A 320 -24.44 -6.34 2.48
N MET A 321 -23.50 -6.18 1.55
CA MET A 321 -23.40 -7.02 0.36
C MET A 321 -23.15 -8.50 0.70
N VAL A 322 -22.23 -8.78 1.62
CA VAL A 322 -21.93 -10.16 2.07
C VAL A 322 -23.13 -10.77 2.79
N ALA A 323 -23.83 -10.00 3.64
CA ALA A 323 -25.03 -10.46 4.34
C ALA A 323 -26.20 -10.75 3.39
N GLY A 324 -26.45 -9.87 2.41
CA GLY A 324 -27.48 -10.07 1.39
C GLY A 324 -27.20 -11.27 0.47
N SER A 325 -25.93 -11.56 0.20
CA SER A 325 -25.53 -12.73 -0.60
C SER A 325 -25.74 -14.07 0.12
N ARG A 326 -25.80 -14.09 1.46
CA ARG A 326 -26.09 -15.29 2.26
C ARG A 326 -27.58 -15.67 2.25
N GLY A 327 -28.46 -14.82 1.73
CA GLY A 327 -29.91 -15.03 1.67
C GLY A 327 -30.46 -15.62 0.37
N LEU A 328 -29.61 -15.80 -0.66
CA LEU A 328 -30.01 -16.41 -1.92
C LEU A 328 -29.59 -17.89 -1.93
N PRO A 329 -30.54 -18.85 -2.01
CA PRO A 329 -30.16 -20.24 -2.24
C PRO A 329 -29.48 -20.35 -3.60
N LEU A 330 -28.31 -21.00 -3.62
CA LEU A 330 -27.68 -21.44 -4.87
C LEU A 330 -28.66 -22.36 -5.58
N GLN A 331 -29.32 -21.86 -6.63
CA GLN A 331 -30.08 -22.74 -7.51
C GLN A 331 -29.10 -23.65 -8.26
N PRO A 332 -29.30 -24.97 -8.25
CA PRO A 332 -28.52 -25.86 -9.10
C PRO A 332 -28.80 -25.48 -10.56
N GLY A 333 -27.75 -25.08 -11.27
CA GLY A 333 -27.84 -24.69 -12.67
C GLY A 333 -28.42 -25.80 -13.53
N ARG A 334 -29.54 -25.51 -14.18
CA ARG A 334 -30.00 -26.27 -15.34
C ARG A 334 -28.99 -26.07 -16.47
N PHE A 335 -28.07 -27.00 -16.62
CA PHE A 335 -27.47 -27.25 -17.94
C PHE A 335 -28.51 -27.99 -18.78
N GLY A 336 -29.29 -27.23 -19.55
CA GLY A 336 -29.94 -27.75 -20.73
C GLY A 336 -28.89 -27.86 -21.82
N LEU A 337 -28.49 -29.09 -22.15
CA LEU A 337 -27.90 -29.39 -23.44
C LEU A 337 -29.01 -30.07 -24.24
N ASP A 338 -29.46 -29.35 -25.26
CA ASP A 338 -30.26 -29.90 -26.35
C ASP A 338 -29.42 -30.95 -27.09
N GLU A 339 -29.74 -32.22 -26.87
CA GLU A 339 -29.43 -33.29 -27.81
C GLU A 339 -30.69 -33.55 -28.64
N GLU A 340 -30.73 -33.04 -29.87
CA GLU A 340 -31.40 -33.78 -30.93
C GLU A 340 -30.91 -33.37 -32.33
N LEU A 341 -30.61 -34.41 -33.12
CA LEU A 341 -30.58 -34.52 -34.58
C LEU A 341 -29.21 -34.46 -35.30
N ALA A 342 -28.66 -35.67 -35.50
CA ALA A 342 -28.18 -36.11 -36.80
C ALA A 342 -28.65 -37.55 -37.06
N GLY A 343 -29.73 -37.66 -37.84
CA GLY A 343 -29.89 -38.71 -38.84
C GLY A 343 -29.33 -38.23 -40.16
#